data_AF-A0A1C5ZV60-F1
#
_entry.id   AF-A0A1C5ZV60-F1
#
_cell.length_a   1.000
_cell.length_b   1.000
_cell.length_c   1.000
_cell.angle_alpha   90.00
_cell.angle_beta   90.00
_cell.angle_gamma   90.00
#
_symmetry.space_group_name_H-M   'P 1'
#
loop_
_entity.id
_entity.type
_entity.pdbx_description
1 polymer ?
#
loop_
_entity_poly.entity_id
_entity_poly.type
_entity_poly.pdbx_seq_one_letter_code
_entity_poly.pdbx_strand_id
1 'polypeptide(L)'
;MGLRDMYSAGDIIEYEGGGRDYLVSIEGEEGLWVNACNPSWIERGLRSFCDECRPFFSDRLYEGAEVVGHLGGGTVEDASRWYEENKALYRG
;
A
#
# COMPACT_ATOMS: atom_id res chain seq x y z
N MET A 1 16.92 7.39 -14.67
CA MET A 1 15.70 7.07 -13.91
C MET A 1 16.14 6.26 -12.71
N GLY A 2 15.99 6.82 -11.51
CA GLY A 2 16.21 6.10 -10.27
C GLY A 2 14.99 5.25 -9.91
N LEU A 3 15.16 4.33 -8.96
CA LEU A 3 14.07 3.48 -8.44
C LEU A 3 12.83 4.29 -8.00
N ARG A 4 13.02 5.51 -7.48
CA ARG A 4 11.91 6.39 -7.07
C ARG A 4 11.07 6.94 -8.22
N ASP A 5 11.58 6.93 -9.46
CA ASP A 5 10.82 7.36 -10.64
C ASP A 5 9.88 6.27 -11.18
N MET A 6 10.02 5.03 -10.70
CA MET A 6 9.24 3.87 -11.18
C MET A 6 7.93 3.67 -10.42
N TYR A 7 7.81 4.26 -9.24
CA TYR A 7 6.67 4.08 -8.35
C TYR A 7 6.05 5.44 -8.03
N SER A 8 4.73 5.45 -7.96
CA SER A 8 3.91 6.62 -7.69
C SER A 8 2.88 6.31 -6.61
N ALA A 9 2.45 7.35 -5.91
CA ALA A 9 1.30 7.22 -5.03
C ALA A 9 0.08 6.84 -5.88
N GLY A 10 -0.70 5.87 -5.41
CA GLY A 10 -1.80 5.30 -6.18
C GLY A 10 -1.47 3.98 -6.86
N ASP A 11 -0.18 3.61 -6.95
CA ASP A 11 0.21 2.34 -7.53
C ASP A 11 -0.19 1.18 -6.63
N ILE A 12 -0.65 0.12 -7.28
CA ILE A 12 -0.88 -1.19 -6.67
C ILE A 12 0.33 -2.03 -7.02
N ILE A 13 1.06 -2.45 -6.00
CA ILE A 13 2.25 -3.28 -6.14
C ILE A 13 1.92 -4.74 -5.81
N GLU A 14 2.57 -5.66 -6.49
CA GLU A 14 2.56 -7.09 -6.20
C GLU A 14 3.99 -7.55 -5.93
N TYR A 15 4.17 -8.29 -4.83
CA TYR A 15 5.46 -8.87 -4.45
C TYR A 15 5.62 -10.30 -4.99
N GLU A 16 6.87 -10.78 -5.06
CA GLU A 16 7.16 -12.20 -5.28
C GLU A 16 6.51 -13.05 -4.18
N GLY A 17 5.40 -13.72 -4.53
CA GLY A 17 4.54 -14.45 -3.58
C GLY A 17 3.06 -14.07 -3.67
N GLY A 18 2.71 -13.07 -4.47
CA GLY A 18 1.32 -12.68 -4.77
C GLY A 18 0.68 -11.76 -3.72
N GLY A 19 1.45 -11.38 -2.68
CA GLY A 19 1.03 -10.33 -1.76
C GLY A 19 0.93 -9.00 -2.50
N ARG A 20 -0.10 -8.21 -2.20
CA ARG A 20 -0.30 -6.90 -2.80
C ARG A 20 -0.33 -5.81 -1.75
N ASP A 21 0.10 -4.63 -2.15
CA ASP A 21 -0.03 -3.41 -1.36
C ASP A 21 -0.42 -2.24 -2.26
N TYR A 22 -0.90 -1.18 -1.63
CA TYR A 22 -1.21 0.08 -2.27
C TYR A 22 -0.23 1.15 -1.77
N LEU A 23 0.37 1.89 -2.69
CA LEU A 23 1.32 2.97 -2.37
C LEU A 23 0.57 4.25 -2.03
N VAL A 24 0.78 4.71 -0.79
CA VAL A 24 0.14 5.88 -0.21
C VAL A 24 1.13 7.04 -0.14
N SER A 25 0.66 8.23 -0.48
CA SER A 25 1.29 9.50 -0.11
C SER A 25 0.62 10.01 1.15
N ILE A 26 1.41 10.24 2.21
CA ILE A 26 0.91 10.77 3.48
C ILE A 26 1.23 12.27 3.52
N GLU A 27 0.23 13.09 3.83
CA GLU A 27 0.42 14.54 3.92
C GLU A 27 1.45 14.88 5.01
N GLY A 28 2.48 15.65 4.65
CA GLY A 28 3.56 16.04 5.57
C GLY A 28 4.72 15.05 5.68
N GLU A 29 4.62 13.87 5.06
CA GLU A 29 5.67 12.85 5.05
C GLU A 29 6.30 12.72 3.66
N GLU A 30 7.62 12.55 3.60
CA GLU A 30 8.31 12.35 2.33
C GLU A 30 8.32 10.87 1.89
N GLY A 31 8.01 10.63 0.61
CA GLY A 31 8.10 9.31 -0.01
C GLY A 31 6.76 8.57 -0.10
N LEU A 32 6.86 7.27 -0.41
CA LEU A 32 5.71 6.38 -0.58
C LEU A 32 5.63 5.42 0.60
N TRP A 33 4.41 5.07 0.98
CA TRP A 33 4.11 4.31 2.18
C TRP A 33 3.16 3.16 1.87
N VAL A 34 3.24 2.10 2.65
CA VAL A 34 2.31 0.96 2.58
C VAL A 34 1.64 0.77 3.93
N ASN A 35 0.38 0.32 3.91
CA ASN A 35 -0.35 -0.01 5.13
C ASN A 35 0.36 -1.14 5.89
N ALA A 36 0.56 -0.93 7.19
CA ALA A 36 1.13 -1.92 8.10
C ALA A 36 0.11 -2.45 9.12
N CYS A 37 -1.13 -1.96 9.08
CA CYS A 37 -2.19 -2.48 9.93
C CYS A 37 -2.57 -3.89 9.52
N ASN A 38 -2.64 -4.80 10.50
CA ASN A 38 -3.11 -6.16 10.27
C ASN A 38 -4.57 -6.15 9.80
N PRO A 39 -4.93 -6.92 8.74
CA PRO A 39 -6.31 -6.99 8.24
C PRO A 39 -7.34 -7.31 9.33
N SER A 40 -7.00 -8.20 10.28
CA SER A 40 -7.90 -8.56 11.38
C SER A 40 -8.19 -7.42 12.35
N TRP A 41 -7.29 -6.45 12.50
CA TRP A 41 -7.53 -5.26 13.31
C TRP A 41 -8.48 -4.30 12.61
N ILE A 42 -8.30 -4.14 11.29
CA ILE A 42 -9.15 -3.31 10.45
C ILE A 42 -10.57 -3.88 10.41
N GLU A 43 -10.72 -5.18 10.15
CA GLU A 43 -12.03 -5.85 10.10
C GLU A 43 -12.79 -5.79 11.44
N ARG A 44 -12.07 -5.77 12.56
CA ARG A 44 -12.66 -5.65 13.91
C ARG A 44 -12.90 -4.21 14.35
N GLY A 45 -12.55 -3.23 13.52
CA GLY A 45 -12.66 -1.79 13.85
C GLY A 45 -11.73 -1.36 14.98
N LEU A 46 -10.63 -2.09 15.23
CA LEU A 46 -9.63 -1.73 16.24
C LEU A 46 -8.66 -0.67 15.75
N ARG A 47 -8.47 -0.60 14.43
CA ARG A 47 -7.62 0.36 13.70
C ARG A 47 -8.30 0.69 12.37
N SER A 48 -8.09 1.89 11.87
CA SER A 48 -8.41 2.24 10.48
C SER A 48 -7.26 1.85 9.56
N PHE A 49 -7.56 1.71 8.26
CA PHE A 49 -6.53 1.47 7.24
C PHE A 49 -5.53 2.64 7.23
N CYS A 50 -4.24 2.33 7.15
CA CYS A 50 -3.14 3.32 7.26
C CYS A 50 -3.03 4.05 8.61
N ASP A 51 -3.67 3.58 9.69
CA ASP A 51 -3.33 4.04 11.06
C ASP A 51 -1.86 3.77 11.42
N GLU A 52 -1.29 2.73 10.81
CA GLU A 52 0.13 2.39 10.87
C GLU A 52 0.62 2.14 9.45
N CYS A 53 1.71 2.81 9.07
CA CYS A 53 2.31 2.72 7.74
C CYS A 53 3.81 2.46 7.83
N ARG A 54 4.37 1.87 6.77
CA ARG A 54 5.82 1.70 6.61
C ARG A 54 6.30 2.41 5.33
N PRO A 55 7.48 3.05 5.33
CA PRO A 55 8.03 3.61 4.12
C PRO A 55 8.33 2.48 3.13
N PHE A 56 7.82 2.59 1.91
CA PHE A 56 7.97 1.58 0.86
C PHE A 56 9.44 1.38 0.44
N PHE A 57 10.26 2.42 0.53
CA PHE A 57 11.69 2.30 0.25
C PHE A 57 12.52 1.83 1.45
N SER A 58 11.89 1.54 2.60
CA SER A 58 12.57 0.95 3.76
C SER A 58 12.77 -0.55 3.56
N ASP A 59 13.88 -1.08 4.10
CA ASP A 59 14.17 -2.52 4.17
C ASP A 59 13.97 -3.30 2.86
N ARG A 60 14.16 -2.63 1.71
CA ARG A 60 14.06 -3.23 0.37
C ARG A 60 12.70 -3.82 0.02
N LEU A 61 11.61 -3.29 0.59
CA LEU A 61 10.25 -3.73 0.21
C LEU A 61 10.00 -3.60 -1.31
N TYR A 62 10.66 -2.66 -1.99
CA TYR A 62 10.58 -2.50 -3.45
C TYR A 62 11.29 -3.59 -4.26
N GLU A 63 12.19 -4.39 -3.67
CA GLU A 63 12.91 -5.44 -4.41
C GLU A 63 11.93 -6.55 -4.81
N GLY A 64 11.74 -6.75 -6.11
CA GLY A 64 10.79 -7.73 -6.65
C GLY A 64 9.32 -7.26 -6.66
N ALA A 65 9.06 -6.01 -6.27
CA ALA A 65 7.71 -5.43 -6.33
C ALA A 65 7.42 -4.90 -7.73
N GLU A 66 6.37 -5.41 -8.37
CA GLU A 66 5.91 -4.97 -9.69
C GLU A 66 4.64 -4.12 -9.56
N VAL A 67 4.56 -3.03 -10.32
CA VAL A 67 3.33 -2.23 -10.41
C VAL A 67 2.33 -2.99 -11.30
N VAL A 68 1.25 -3.47 -10.70
CA VAL A 68 0.20 -4.25 -11.39
C VAL A 68 -1.08 -3.46 -11.64
N GLY A 69 -1.14 -2.22 -11.14
CA GLY A 69 -2.25 -1.32 -11.37
C GLY A 69 -2.04 0.05 -10.75
N HIS A 70 -3.02 0.93 -10.97
CA HIS A 70 -3.02 2.28 -10.40
C HIS A 70 -4.47 2.70 -10.10
N LEU A 71 -4.70 3.30 -8.95
CA LEU A 71 -6.03 3.79 -8.55
C LEU A 71 -5.92 5.09 -7.75
N GLY A 72 -6.59 6.13 -8.22
CA GLY A 72 -6.76 7.39 -7.48
C GLY A 72 -5.48 8.21 -7.36
N GLY A 73 -5.42 9.07 -6.35
CA GLY A 73 -4.29 9.98 -6.13
C GLY A 73 -3.25 9.48 -5.14
N GLY A 74 -3.40 8.25 -4.63
CA GLY A 74 -2.54 7.72 -3.57
C GLY A 74 -2.89 8.22 -2.17
N THR A 75 -4.12 8.68 -1.95
CA THR A 75 -4.58 9.13 -0.64
C THR A 75 -4.91 7.94 0.27
N VAL A 76 -4.98 8.16 1.59
CA VAL A 76 -5.47 7.14 2.54
C VAL A 76 -6.91 6.72 2.22
N GLU A 77 -7.75 7.64 1.75
CA GLU A 77 -9.12 7.33 1.34
C GLU A 77 -9.16 6.41 0.11
N ASP A 78 -8.33 6.69 -0.90
CA ASP A 78 -8.21 5.82 -2.08
C ASP A 78 -7.69 4.43 -1.70
N ALA A 79 -6.69 4.38 -0.80
CA ALA A 79 -6.11 3.14 -0.29
C ALA A 79 -7.13 2.31 0.49
N SER A 80 -7.91 2.95 1.36
CA SER A 80 -8.99 2.30 2.11
C SER A 80 -10.10 1.79 1.20
N ARG A 81 -10.46 2.54 0.15
CA ARG A 81 -11.45 2.09 -0.84
C ARG A 81 -10.92 0.86 -1.59
N TRP A 82 -9.68 0.91 -2.07
CA TRP A 82 -9.04 -0.22 -2.73
C TRP A 82 -9.02 -1.46 -1.84
N TYR A 83 -8.63 -1.32 -0.57
CA TYR A 83 -8.62 -2.42 0.39
C TYR A 83 -10.01 -3.02 0.57
N GLU A 84 -11.06 -2.21 0.74
CA GLU A 84 -12.43 -2.72 0.91
C GLU A 84 -12.91 -3.54 -0.30
N GLU A 85 -12.51 -3.15 -1.52
CA GLU A 85 -12.83 -3.87 -2.76
C GLU A 85 -11.99 -5.16 -2.94
N ASN A 86 -10.79 -5.22 -2.34
CA ASN A 86 -9.81 -6.28 -2.58
C ASN A 86 -9.49 -7.16 -1.35
N LYS A 87 -10.05 -6.86 -0.16
CA LYS A 87 -9.76 -7.60 1.09
C LYS A 87 -10.07 -9.09 1.03
N ALA A 88 -10.92 -9.53 0.10
CA ALA A 88 -11.14 -10.96 -0.16
C ALA A 88 -9.87 -11.66 -0.70
N LEU A 89 -9.01 -10.95 -1.43
CA LEU A 89 -7.74 -11.45 -1.94
C LEU A 89 -6.68 -11.59 -0.83
N TYR A 90 -6.83 -10.86 0.27
CA TYR A 90 -5.96 -10.94 1.44
C TYR A 90 -6.24 -12.15 2.35
N ARG A 91 -7.27 -12.96 2.05
CA ARG A 91 -7.70 -14.12 2.86
C ARG A 91 -7.03 -15.45 2.47
N GLY A 92 -5.94 -15.40 1.68
CA GLY A 92 -5.16 -16.57 1.27
C GLY A 92 -4.34 -17.17 2.40
#